data_AF-A0A132EFZ3-F1
#
_entry.id   AF-A0A132EFZ3-F1
#
_cell.length_a   1.000
_cell.length_b   1.000
_cell.length_c   1.000
_cell.angle_alpha   90.00
_cell.angle_beta   90.00
_cell.angle_gamma   90.00
#
_symmetry.space_group_name_H-M   'P 1'
#
loop_
_entity.id
_entity.type
_entity.pdbx_description
1 polymer ?
#
loop_
_entity_poly.entity_id
_entity_poly.type
_entity_poly.pdbx_seq_one_letter_code
_entity_poly.pdbx_strand_id
1 'polypeptide(L)'
;MNLAPTVDCLDPEFDPIRYGYALELAKEDLRRIATSLAARYISAGHAHALSWPLLLGIEEQAFSDLAFQSRNDPTIVDALPRIGPATLPGVNFSGLIDWSQSDPSLPIVYLCVRELLTGALTFERSEKAA
;
A
#
# COMPACT_ATOMS: atom_id res chain seq x y z
N MET A 1 -7.37 -12.80 -19.09
CA MET A 1 -7.70 -11.47 -19.65
C MET A 1 -7.92 -10.57 -18.45
N ASN A 2 -7.01 -9.62 -18.19
CA ASN A 2 -7.13 -8.68 -17.08
C ASN A 2 -7.70 -7.39 -17.66
N LEU A 3 -9.00 -7.16 -17.46
CA LEU A 3 -9.60 -5.86 -17.72
C LEU A 3 -9.21 -4.96 -16.55
N ALA A 4 -8.29 -4.02 -16.79
CA ALA A 4 -8.23 -2.83 -15.95
C ALA A 4 -9.63 -2.19 -15.95
N PRO A 5 -10.10 -1.60 -14.83
CA PRO A 5 -11.34 -0.86 -14.85
C PRO A 5 -11.18 0.29 -15.84
N THR A 6 -11.80 0.16 -17.01
CA THR A 6 -11.96 1.27 -17.94
C THR A 6 -12.94 2.21 -17.28
N VAL A 7 -12.41 3.21 -16.57
CA VAL A 7 -13.16 4.44 -16.30
C VAL A 7 -13.69 4.90 -17.65
N ASP A 8 -15.00 4.84 -17.81
CA ASP A 8 -15.65 5.15 -19.07
C ASP A 8 -15.57 6.67 -19.28
N CYS A 9 -14.50 7.13 -19.93
CA CYS A 9 -14.24 8.54 -20.25
C CYS A 9 -15.34 9.20 -21.10
N LEU A 10 -16.37 8.45 -21.50
CA LEU A 10 -17.53 8.90 -22.23
C LEU A 10 -18.71 9.28 -21.32
N ASP A 11 -18.59 9.11 -20.00
CA ASP A 11 -19.58 9.63 -19.05
C ASP A 11 -19.47 11.17 -18.95
N PRO A 12 -20.49 11.93 -19.39
CA PRO A 12 -20.50 13.37 -19.27
C PRO A 12 -20.49 13.90 -17.82
N GLU A 13 -20.71 13.05 -16.81
CA GLU A 13 -20.56 13.39 -15.39
C GLU A 13 -19.15 13.17 -14.83
N PHE A 14 -18.23 12.58 -15.61
CA PHE A 14 -16.84 12.37 -15.17
C PHE A 14 -16.09 13.70 -15.03
N ASP A 15 -15.88 14.12 -13.79
CA ASP A 15 -15.03 15.26 -13.45
C ASP A 15 -13.62 14.76 -13.08
N PRO A 16 -12.62 14.93 -13.96
CA PRO A 16 -11.25 14.46 -13.71
C PRO A 16 -10.58 15.14 -12.51
N ILE A 17 -10.99 16.37 -12.17
CA ILE A 17 -10.43 17.10 -11.03
C ILE A 17 -10.96 16.48 -9.74
N ARG A 18 -12.27 16.21 -9.67
CA ARG A 18 -12.87 15.51 -8.52
C ARG A 18 -12.34 14.10 -8.37
N TYR A 19 -12.18 13.38 -9.48
CA TYR A 19 -11.58 12.05 -9.49
C TYR A 19 -10.16 12.07 -8.92
N GLY A 20 -9.30 12.97 -9.42
CA GLY A 20 -7.94 13.11 -8.93
C GLY A 20 -7.88 13.44 -7.45
N TYR A 21 -8.74 14.36 -7.00
CA TYR A 21 -8.83 14.73 -5.58
C TYR A 21 -9.29 13.57 -4.70
N ALA A 22 -10.33 12.85 -5.12
CA ALA A 22 -10.83 11.67 -4.40
C ALA A 22 -9.77 10.56 -4.32
N LEU A 23 -9.00 10.37 -5.40
CA LEU A 23 -7.90 9.41 -5.44
C LEU A 23 -6.78 9.78 -4.45
N GLU A 24 -6.38 11.05 -4.38
CA GLU A 24 -5.38 11.50 -3.41
C GLU A 24 -5.86 11.36 -1.96
N LEU A 25 -7.14 11.65 -1.69
CA LEU A 25 -7.73 11.41 -0.36
C LEU A 25 -7.74 9.93 0.00
N ALA A 26 -8.13 9.06 -0.93
CA ALA A 26 -8.15 7.62 -0.71
C ALA A 26 -6.74 7.05 -0.50
N LYS A 27 -5.73 7.56 -1.23
CA LYS A 27 -4.33 7.21 -1.01
C LYS A 27 -3.86 7.55 0.41
N GLU A 28 -4.16 8.75 0.89
CA GLU A 28 -3.76 9.19 2.22
C GLU A 28 -4.47 8.37 3.32
N ASP A 29 -5.76 8.07 3.14
CA ASP A 29 -6.51 7.24 4.08
C ASP A 29 -5.96 5.81 4.14
N LEU A 30 -5.69 5.21 2.97
CA LEU A 30 -5.07 3.88 2.89
C LEU A 30 -3.67 3.89 3.53
N ARG A 31 -2.87 4.94 3.28
CA ARG A 31 -1.54 5.11 3.88
C ARG A 31 -1.61 5.13 5.40
N ARG A 32 -2.58 5.85 5.98
CA ARG A 32 -2.79 5.90 7.44
C ARG A 32 -3.12 4.53 8.02
N ILE A 33 -4.04 3.80 7.39
CA ILE A 33 -4.47 2.47 7.86
C ILE A 33 -3.34 1.46 7.72
N ALA A 34 -2.71 1.40 6.55
CA ALA A 34 -1.59 0.49 6.27
C ALA A 34 -0.42 0.74 7.22
N THR A 35 -0.07 1.99 7.50
CA THR A 35 0.98 2.34 8.47
C THR A 35 0.64 1.85 9.87
N SER A 36 -0.61 2.03 10.32
CA SER A 36 -1.06 1.55 11.63
C SER A 36 -1.01 0.03 11.74
N LEU A 37 -1.49 -0.69 10.71
CA LEU A 37 -1.43 -2.15 10.66
C LEU A 37 0.02 -2.65 10.65
N ALA A 38 0.85 -2.11 9.77
CA ALA A 38 2.25 -2.46 9.66
C ALA A 38 3.01 -2.23 10.97
N ALA A 39 2.82 -1.08 11.62
CA ALA A 39 3.45 -0.77 12.90
C ALA A 39 3.07 -1.78 13.99
N ARG A 40 1.81 -2.24 14.03
CA ARG A 40 1.37 -3.28 14.96
C ARG A 40 2.09 -4.62 14.72
N TYR A 41 2.23 -5.04 13.47
CA TYR A 41 2.95 -6.27 13.13
C TYR A 41 4.45 -6.18 13.47
N ILE A 42 5.08 -5.05 13.16
CA ILE A 42 6.50 -4.80 13.46
C ILE A 42 6.73 -4.83 14.97
N SER A 43 5.92 -4.09 15.75
CA SER A 43 6.02 -4.02 17.21
C SER A 43 5.74 -5.36 17.90
N ALA A 44 4.98 -6.26 17.28
CA ALA A 44 4.77 -7.63 17.76
C ALA A 44 5.98 -8.56 17.52
N GLY A 45 7.12 -8.03 17.05
CA GLY A 45 8.35 -8.78 16.82
C GLY A 45 8.45 -9.42 15.44
N HIS A 46 7.50 -9.17 14.53
CA HIS A 46 7.51 -9.74 13.18
C HIS A 46 8.37 -8.94 12.18
N ALA A 47 9.11 -7.92 12.62
CA ALA A 47 9.99 -7.12 11.74
C ALA A 47 10.94 -7.99 10.90
N HIS A 48 11.52 -9.03 11.52
CA HIS A 48 12.43 -9.98 10.87
C HIS A 48 11.72 -11.05 10.03
N ALA A 49 10.40 -11.16 10.18
CA ALA A 49 9.55 -12.15 9.52
C ALA A 49 8.66 -11.53 8.43
N LEU A 50 8.93 -10.29 8.03
CA LEU A 50 8.22 -9.63 6.93
C LEU A 50 8.43 -10.44 5.65
N SER A 51 7.35 -11.05 5.20
CA SER A 51 7.27 -11.92 4.06
C SER A 51 6.13 -11.47 3.17
N TRP A 52 6.16 -11.85 1.90
CA TRP A 52 5.10 -11.51 0.95
C TRP A 52 3.70 -11.91 1.45
N PRO A 53 3.47 -13.11 2.04
CA PRO A 53 2.16 -13.45 2.61
C PRO A 53 1.69 -12.48 3.70
N LEU A 54 2.61 -12.01 4.56
CA LEU A 54 2.27 -11.04 5.60
C LEU A 54 1.93 -9.67 4.97
N LEU A 55 2.71 -9.23 3.98
CA LEU A 55 2.46 -7.96 3.30
C LEU A 55 1.12 -7.97 2.54
N LEU A 56 0.81 -9.06 1.84
CA LEU A 56 -0.49 -9.30 1.20
C LEU A 56 -1.63 -9.34 2.22
N GLY A 57 -1.41 -9.95 3.39
CA GLY A 57 -2.38 -9.96 4.48
C GLY A 57 -2.64 -8.58 5.10
N ILE A 58 -1.61 -7.72 5.18
CA ILE A 58 -1.76 -6.31 5.59
C ILE A 58 -2.54 -5.54 4.53
N GLU A 59 -2.21 -5.73 3.25
CA GLU A 59 -2.93 -5.08 2.16
C GLU A 59 -4.40 -5.47 2.16
N GLU A 60 -4.70 -6.76 2.24
CA GLU A 60 -6.07 -7.25 2.27
C GLU A 60 -6.86 -6.67 3.45
N GLN A 61 -6.26 -6.61 4.64
CA GLN A 61 -6.88 -5.99 5.81
C GLN A 61 -7.10 -4.48 5.63
N ALA A 62 -6.14 -3.76 5.04
CA ALA A 62 -6.24 -2.33 4.85
C ALA A 62 -7.37 -1.98 3.86
N PHE A 63 -7.48 -2.74 2.77
CA PHE A 63 -8.56 -2.57 1.81
C PHE A 63 -9.91 -3.10 2.33
N SER A 64 -9.92 -4.11 3.20
CA SER A 64 -11.15 -4.61 3.83
C SER A 64 -11.61 -3.78 5.04
N ASP A 65 -10.89 -2.72 5.40
CA ASP A 65 -11.28 -1.87 6.52
C ASP A 65 -12.62 -1.17 6.26
N LEU A 66 -13.58 -1.34 7.18
CA LEU A 66 -14.94 -0.81 7.01
C LEU A 66 -14.98 0.72 7.00
N ALA A 67 -14.10 1.37 7.74
CA ALA A 67 -14.03 2.83 7.75
C ALA A 67 -13.41 3.35 6.44
N PHE A 68 -12.43 2.65 5.87
CA PHE A 68 -11.89 2.92 4.54
C PHE A 68 -12.96 2.78 3.46
N GLN A 69 -13.63 1.62 3.43
CA GLN A 69 -14.66 1.31 2.43
C GLN A 69 -15.87 2.25 2.50
N SER A 70 -16.26 2.70 3.69
CA SER A 70 -17.39 3.65 3.83
C SER A 70 -17.05 5.09 3.46
N ARG A 71 -15.77 5.48 3.48
CA ARG A 71 -15.32 6.86 3.19
C ARG A 71 -14.95 7.08 1.72
N ASN A 72 -14.67 6.02 0.96
CA ASN A 72 -14.14 6.11 -0.39
C ASN A 72 -15.09 5.45 -1.40
N ASP A 73 -15.22 6.06 -2.58
CA ASP A 73 -16.01 5.48 -3.66
C ASP A 73 -15.37 4.15 -4.14
N PRO A 74 -16.15 3.08 -4.38
CA PRO A 74 -15.61 1.80 -4.85
C PRO A 74 -14.74 1.90 -6.11
N THR A 75 -15.10 2.79 -7.05
CA THR A 75 -14.34 3.03 -8.29
C THR A 75 -12.97 3.62 -7.98
N ILE A 76 -12.90 4.52 -6.99
CA ILE A 76 -11.64 5.10 -6.53
C ILE A 76 -10.80 4.04 -5.81
N VAL A 77 -11.43 3.20 -4.98
CA VAL A 77 -10.75 2.10 -4.29
C VAL A 77 -10.17 1.09 -5.29
N ASP A 78 -10.91 0.72 -6.33
CA ASP A 78 -10.47 -0.20 -7.38
C ASP A 78 -9.33 0.37 -8.24
N ALA A 79 -9.22 1.70 -8.31
CA ALA A 79 -8.13 2.38 -9.01
C ALA A 79 -6.81 2.43 -8.22
N LEU A 80 -6.82 2.09 -6.92
CA LEU A 80 -5.61 2.12 -6.10
C LEU A 80 -4.68 0.95 -6.44
N PRO A 81 -3.35 1.19 -6.51
CA PRO A 81 -2.39 0.16 -6.85
C PRO A 81 -2.33 -0.92 -5.76
N ARG A 82 -2.60 -2.17 -6.17
CA ARG A 82 -2.48 -3.39 -5.35
C ARG A 82 -1.14 -4.06 -5.54
N ILE A 83 -0.66 -4.82 -4.56
CA ILE A 83 0.50 -5.70 -4.70
C ILE A 83 0.18 -6.78 -5.73
N GLY A 84 0.94 -6.78 -6.81
CA GLY A 84 0.79 -7.78 -7.85
C GLY A 84 1.66 -7.51 -9.07
N PRO A 85 1.54 -8.32 -10.12
CA PRO A 85 2.40 -8.22 -11.31
C PRO A 85 2.34 -6.87 -12.03
N ALA A 86 1.25 -6.11 -11.86
CA ALA A 86 1.09 -4.79 -12.49
C ALA A 86 1.94 -3.70 -11.84
N THR A 87 2.12 -3.76 -10.52
CA THR A 87 2.86 -2.77 -9.72
C THR A 87 4.26 -3.25 -9.34
N LEU A 88 4.47 -4.57 -9.40
CA LEU A 88 5.71 -5.26 -9.04
C LEU A 88 6.01 -6.34 -10.12
N PRO A 89 6.35 -5.93 -11.35
CA PRO A 89 6.61 -6.86 -12.44
C PRO A 89 7.85 -7.71 -12.16
N GLY A 90 7.74 -9.02 -12.39
CA GLY A 90 8.86 -9.97 -12.23
C GLY A 90 9.21 -10.34 -10.78
N VAL A 91 8.47 -9.82 -9.80
CA VAL A 91 8.67 -10.17 -8.39
C VAL A 91 8.20 -11.61 -8.10
N ASN A 92 9.04 -12.36 -7.40
CA ASN A 92 8.67 -13.67 -6.87
C ASN A 92 8.05 -13.52 -5.47
N PHE A 93 6.73 -13.63 -5.39
CA PHE A 93 5.97 -13.54 -4.13
C PHE A 93 6.18 -14.74 -3.17
N SER A 94 6.98 -15.75 -3.56
CA SER A 94 7.44 -16.80 -2.65
C SER A 94 8.85 -16.56 -2.11
N GLY A 95 9.55 -15.53 -2.59
CA GLY A 95 10.92 -15.20 -2.22
C GLY A 95 11.05 -14.17 -1.10
N LEU A 96 12.26 -13.63 -0.94
CA LEU A 96 12.50 -12.49 -0.06
C LEU A 96 11.95 -11.21 -0.68
N ILE A 97 11.54 -10.27 0.18
CA ILE A 97 11.13 -8.94 -0.27
C ILE A 97 12.39 -8.12 -0.51
N ASP A 98 12.57 -7.64 -1.74
CA ASP A 98 13.54 -6.61 -2.04
C ASP A 98 12.95 -5.25 -1.69
N TRP A 99 13.40 -4.67 -0.57
CA TRP A 99 12.96 -3.36 -0.08
C TRP A 99 13.59 -2.17 -0.80
N SER A 100 14.52 -2.39 -1.74
CA SER A 100 15.25 -1.33 -2.43
C SER A 100 14.50 -0.75 -3.64
N GLN A 101 13.38 -1.36 -4.06
CA GLN A 101 12.58 -0.87 -5.17
C GLN A 101 12.07 0.55 -4.92
N SER A 102 12.14 1.40 -5.95
CA SER A 102 11.79 2.83 -5.88
C SER A 102 10.86 3.28 -7.02
N ASP A 103 10.15 2.35 -7.65
CA ASP A 103 9.23 2.66 -8.74
C ASP A 103 8.05 3.54 -8.23
N PRO A 104 7.64 4.59 -8.96
CA PRO A 104 6.53 5.45 -8.55
C PRO A 104 5.16 4.73 -8.51
N SER A 105 5.02 3.58 -9.18
CA SER A 105 3.80 2.76 -9.19
C SER A 105 3.72 1.75 -8.05
N LEU A 106 4.67 1.77 -7.11
CA LEU A 106 4.69 0.86 -5.98
C LEU A 106 3.40 0.97 -5.14
N PRO A 107 2.85 -0.15 -4.66
CA PRO A 107 1.66 -0.16 -3.80
C PRO A 107 1.92 0.60 -2.50
N ILE A 108 0.89 1.30 -2.02
CA ILE A 108 0.98 2.13 -0.80
C ILE A 108 1.42 1.30 0.41
N VAL A 109 0.91 0.08 0.53
CA VAL A 109 1.23 -0.84 1.63
C VAL A 109 2.72 -1.20 1.65
N TYR A 110 3.30 -1.47 0.48
CA TYR A 110 4.74 -1.73 0.36
C TYR A 110 5.56 -0.51 0.81
N LEU A 111 5.16 0.69 0.36
CA LEU A 111 5.84 1.95 0.71
C LEU A 111 5.78 2.21 2.23
N CYS A 112 4.62 2.05 2.85
CA CYS A 112 4.43 2.22 4.30
C CYS A 112 5.35 1.30 5.11
N VAL A 113 5.39 0.01 4.77
CA VAL A 113 6.24 -0.96 5.48
C VAL A 113 7.72 -0.64 5.28
N ARG A 114 8.14 -0.30 4.06
CA ARG A 114 9.52 0.09 3.76
C ARG A 114 9.96 1.31 4.56
N GLU A 115 9.11 2.33 4.64
CA GLU A 115 9.37 3.55 5.41
C GLU A 115 9.50 3.25 6.91
N LEU A 116 8.61 2.42 7.46
CA LEU A 116 8.69 2.00 8.87
C LEU A 116 9.96 1.21 9.16
N LEU A 117 10.37 0.32 8.27
CA LEU A 117 11.64 -0.42 8.40
C LEU A 117 12.83 0.52 8.34
N THR A 118 12.85 1.45 7.39
CA THR A 118 13.93 2.43 7.26
C THR A 118 14.01 3.33 8.48
N GLY A 119 12.87 3.77 9.01
CA GLY A 119 12.75 4.55 10.24
C GLY A 119 13.21 3.78 11.48
N ALA A 120 12.80 2.52 11.63
CA ALA A 120 13.24 1.66 12.73
C ALA A 120 14.76 1.41 12.70
N LEU A 121 15.34 1.18 11.51
CA LEU A 121 16.78 1.01 11.33
C LEU A 121 17.58 2.27 11.71
N THR A 122 17.02 3.46 11.51
CA THR A 122 17.66 4.71 11.96
C THR A 122 17.63 4.90 13.48
N PHE A 123 16.64 4.34 14.16
CA PHE A 123 16.51 4.41 15.61
C PHE A 123 17.51 3.47 16.30
N GLU A 124 17.57 2.20 15.87
CA GLU A 124 18.51 1.19 16.41
C GLU A 124 19.99 1.57 16.21
N ARG A 125 20.34 2.23 15.10
CA ARG A 125 21.72 2.68 14.83
C ARG A 125 22.15 3.83 15.75
N SER A 126 21.21 4.65 16.19
CA SER A 126 21.47 5.76 17.11
C SER A 126 21.63 5.29 18.55
N GLU A 127 20.92 4.22 18.95
CA GLU A 127 21.00 3.65 20.30
C GLU A 127 22.27 2.82 20.53
N LYS A 128 22.81 2.13 19.51
CA LYS A 128 24.08 1.40 19.62
C LYS A 128 25.35 2.27 19.56
N ALA A 129 25.20 3.57 19.32
CA ALA A 129 26.31 4.52 19.23
C ALA A 129 26.45 5.42 20.48
N ALA A 130 25.65 5.16 21.53
CA ALA A 130 25.63 5.90 22.79
C ALA A 130 26.25 5.09 23.94
#